data_AF-A0A519JZD1-F1
#
_entry.id   AF-A0A519JZD1-F1
#
_cell.length_a   1.000
_cell.length_b   1.000
_cell.length_c   1.000
_cell.angle_alpha   90.00
_cell.angle_beta   90.00
_cell.angle_gamma   90.00
#
_symmetry.space_group_name_H-M   'P 1'
#
loop_
_entity.id
_entity.type
_entity.pdbx_description
1 polymer ?
#
loop_
_entity_poly.entity_id
_entity_poly.type
_entity_poly.pdbx_seq_one_letter_code
_entity_poly.pdbx_strand_id
1 'polypeptide(L)'
;MLTLDDILHPITPAQFLADYDDRKPLHIPAGDDARKREVLTWAAWNRLLGQTAIWSSTSLRLFRDHQAVPADQYCQPIHTANGLVMRPSPAKVEVFMSAGASLVGNEVTNLHAPVTDVAAALGQAYGAQIGANVYCSFQGVRAFGTHYDNHHVFVVQTEGEKVWNLYGNRAENPTENPADTPETRLFFEKTRGPVV
;
A
#
# COMPACT_ATOMS: atom_id res chain seq x y z
N MET A 1 15.09 -6.54 -14.96
CA MET A 1 13.65 -6.44 -14.72
C MET A 1 13.25 -7.62 -13.86
N LEU A 2 12.62 -7.38 -12.71
CA LEU A 2 12.02 -8.44 -11.89
C LEU A 2 10.91 -9.13 -12.70
N THR A 3 10.87 -10.46 -12.69
CA THR A 3 9.81 -11.26 -13.31
C THR A 3 8.77 -11.69 -12.28
N LEU A 4 7.63 -12.23 -12.73
CA LEU A 4 6.66 -12.85 -11.83
C LEU A 4 7.27 -14.01 -11.02
N ASP A 5 8.15 -14.80 -11.65
CA ASP A 5 8.86 -15.89 -10.97
C ASP A 5 9.77 -15.37 -9.85
N ASP A 6 10.49 -14.27 -10.08
CA ASP A 6 11.30 -13.63 -9.04
C ASP A 6 10.46 -13.12 -7.86
N ILE A 7 9.27 -12.56 -8.14
CA ILE A 7 8.35 -12.05 -7.11
C ILE A 7 7.78 -13.21 -6.28
N LEU A 8 7.41 -14.32 -6.93
CA LEU A 8 6.76 -15.47 -6.29
C LEU A 8 7.75 -16.47 -5.69
N HIS A 9 9.04 -16.40 -6.03
CA HIS A 9 10.05 -17.33 -5.55
C HIS A 9 9.98 -17.51 -4.01
N PRO A 10 9.95 -18.76 -3.50
CA PRO A 10 10.23 -20.03 -4.19
C PRO A 10 9.01 -20.71 -4.86
N ILE A 11 7.84 -20.07 -4.87
CA ILE A 11 6.64 -20.60 -5.53
C ILE A 11 6.72 -20.27 -7.02
N THR A 12 6.57 -21.29 -7.87
CA THR A 12 6.54 -21.05 -9.32
C THR A 12 5.23 -20.36 -9.73
N PRO A 13 5.20 -19.56 -10.81
CA PRO A 13 3.96 -18.99 -11.34
C PRO A 13 2.87 -20.03 -11.61
N ALA A 14 3.24 -21.21 -12.13
CA ALA A 14 2.30 -22.29 -12.39
C ALA A 14 1.65 -22.82 -11.10
N GLN A 15 2.44 -23.01 -10.05
CA GLN A 15 1.92 -23.43 -8.74
C GLN A 15 1.04 -22.34 -8.12
N PHE A 16 1.46 -21.08 -8.21
CA PHE A 16 0.69 -19.95 -7.70
C PHE A 16 -0.71 -19.88 -8.33
N LEU A 17 -0.78 -19.95 -9.67
CA LEU A 17 -2.06 -19.92 -10.41
C LEU A 17 -2.95 -21.13 -10.10
N ALA A 18 -2.36 -22.31 -9.90
CA ALA A 18 -3.13 -23.52 -9.61
C ALA A 18 -3.72 -23.52 -8.18
N ASP A 19 -2.93 -23.07 -7.21
CA ASP A 19 -3.21 -23.33 -5.79
C ASP A 19 -3.65 -22.09 -5.00
N TYR A 20 -3.29 -20.87 -5.43
CA TYR A 20 -3.41 -19.66 -4.62
C TYR A 20 -4.25 -18.55 -5.27
N ASP A 21 -4.00 -18.26 -6.56
CA ASP A 21 -4.70 -17.20 -7.28
C ASP A 21 -6.23 -17.37 -7.19
N ASP A 22 -6.92 -16.31 -6.76
CA ASP A 22 -8.36 -16.26 -6.46
C ASP A 22 -8.91 -17.36 -5.51
N ARG A 23 -8.03 -18.01 -4.73
CA ARG A 23 -8.39 -19.15 -3.87
C ARG A 23 -8.09 -18.89 -2.41
N LYS A 24 -6.83 -18.58 -2.10
CA LYS A 24 -6.34 -18.41 -0.73
C LYS A 24 -5.09 -17.53 -0.69
N PRO A 25 -4.81 -16.89 0.45
CA PRO A 25 -3.59 -16.11 0.61
C PRO A 25 -2.32 -16.95 0.43
N LEU A 26 -1.28 -16.33 -0.13
CA LEU A 26 0.08 -16.85 -0.14
C LEU A 26 0.97 -15.93 0.70
N HIS A 27 1.59 -16.49 1.73
CA HIS A 27 2.66 -15.83 2.47
C HIS A 27 4.00 -16.47 2.12
N ILE A 28 4.92 -15.68 1.58
CA ILE A 28 6.30 -16.10 1.34
C ILE A 28 7.17 -15.38 2.38
N PRO A 29 7.73 -16.10 3.37
CA PRO A 29 8.63 -15.50 4.35
C PRO A 29 9.85 -14.86 3.68
N ALA A 30 10.38 -13.81 4.30
CA ALA A 30 11.65 -13.24 3.88
C ALA A 30 12.75 -14.30 3.99
N GLY A 31 13.55 -14.45 2.93
CA GLY A 31 14.77 -15.25 2.91
C GLY A 31 16.00 -14.36 2.71
N ASP A 32 17.14 -14.98 2.39
CA ASP A 32 18.40 -14.25 2.12
C ASP A 32 18.39 -13.46 0.80
N ASP A 33 17.32 -13.59 0.01
CA ASP A 33 17.14 -12.91 -1.26
C ASP A 33 16.74 -11.44 -1.07
N ALA A 34 17.67 -10.53 -1.38
CA ALA A 34 17.46 -9.09 -1.29
C ALA A 34 16.59 -8.51 -2.42
N ARG A 35 16.25 -9.26 -3.47
CA ARG A 35 15.54 -8.72 -4.66
C ARG A 35 14.25 -7.99 -4.31
N LYS A 36 13.46 -8.52 -3.37
CA LYS A 36 12.19 -7.93 -2.91
C LYS A 36 12.41 -6.61 -2.15
N ARG A 37 13.49 -6.51 -1.37
CA ARG A 37 13.88 -5.29 -0.65
C ARG A 37 14.26 -4.15 -1.62
N GLU A 38 14.95 -4.48 -2.70
CA GLU A 38 15.40 -3.50 -3.71
C GLU A 38 14.25 -2.88 -4.53
N VAL A 39 13.02 -3.39 -4.42
CA VAL A 39 11.84 -2.79 -5.06
C VAL A 39 11.61 -1.36 -4.59
N LEU A 40 11.83 -1.07 -3.31
CA LEU A 40 11.78 0.29 -2.76
C LEU A 40 12.54 0.35 -1.44
N THR A 41 13.82 0.70 -1.52
CA THR A 41 14.66 0.91 -0.33
C THR A 41 14.25 2.17 0.44
N TRP A 42 14.57 2.23 1.73
CA TRP A 42 14.32 3.42 2.56
C TRP A 42 14.92 4.70 1.95
N ALA A 43 16.14 4.61 1.42
CA ALA A 43 16.82 5.72 0.77
C ALA A 43 16.09 6.18 -0.51
N ALA A 44 15.59 5.24 -1.32
CA ALA A 44 14.80 5.56 -2.51
C ALA A 44 13.47 6.24 -2.15
N TRP A 45 12.78 5.73 -1.13
CA TRP A 45 11.55 6.33 -0.63
C TRP A 45 11.76 7.78 -0.15
N ASN A 46 12.82 8.03 0.62
CA ASN A 46 13.15 9.40 1.07
C ASN A 46 13.50 10.34 -0.09
N ARG A 47 14.17 9.85 -1.14
CA ARG A 47 14.42 10.65 -2.35
C ARG A 47 13.11 11.02 -3.06
N LEU A 48 12.12 10.13 -3.11
CA LEU A 48 10.80 10.43 -3.68
C LEU A 48 10.04 11.45 -2.82
N LEU A 49 10.04 11.28 -1.50
CA LEU A 49 9.43 12.25 -0.58
C LEU A 49 10.05 13.65 -0.70
N GLY A 50 11.36 13.72 -0.95
CA GLY A 50 12.07 14.98 -1.21
C GLY A 50 11.65 15.70 -2.49
N GLN A 51 11.03 15.01 -3.46
CA GLN A 51 10.50 15.61 -4.69
C GLN A 51 9.13 16.24 -4.44
N THR A 52 9.04 17.24 -3.56
CA THR A 52 7.78 17.79 -3.05
C THR A 52 6.78 18.23 -4.14
N ALA A 53 7.26 18.58 -5.32
CA ALA A 53 6.43 19.01 -6.45
C ALA A 53 5.50 17.92 -6.99
N ILE A 54 5.86 16.63 -6.86
CA ILE A 54 5.06 15.49 -7.37
C ILE A 54 3.89 15.13 -6.45
N TRP A 55 3.92 15.63 -5.21
CA TRP A 55 2.94 15.29 -4.18
C TRP A 55 1.83 16.33 -4.06
N SER A 56 0.63 15.83 -3.78
CA SER A 56 -0.56 16.59 -3.43
C SER A 56 -1.25 15.93 -2.23
N SER A 57 -2.30 16.56 -1.71
CA SER A 57 -3.16 15.98 -0.68
C SER A 57 -3.89 14.70 -1.10
N THR A 58 -3.86 14.32 -2.38
CA THR A 58 -4.45 13.08 -2.89
C THR A 58 -3.40 11.98 -3.07
N SER A 59 -2.19 12.33 -3.53
CA SER A 59 -1.11 11.37 -3.77
C SER A 59 -0.26 11.08 -2.54
N LEU A 60 -0.25 11.94 -1.52
CA LEU A 60 0.45 11.69 -0.26
C LEU A 60 -0.45 12.02 0.93
N ARG A 61 -0.92 10.98 1.62
CA ARG A 61 -1.95 11.08 2.67
C ARG A 61 -1.43 10.60 4.01
N LEU A 62 -2.00 11.12 5.09
CA LEU A 62 -1.72 10.69 6.45
C LEU A 62 -2.96 10.06 7.08
N PHE A 63 -2.77 8.96 7.80
CA PHE A 63 -3.81 8.25 8.53
C PHE A 63 -3.38 7.99 9.97
N ARG A 64 -4.29 8.19 10.92
CA ARG A 64 -4.06 7.93 12.34
C ARG A 64 -5.38 7.52 12.98
N ASP A 65 -5.33 6.50 13.86
CA ASP A 65 -6.50 6.02 14.61
C ASP A 65 -7.70 5.71 13.71
N HIS A 66 -7.45 5.01 12.60
CA HIS A 66 -8.47 4.69 11.58
C HIS A 66 -9.07 5.91 10.86
N GLN A 67 -8.47 7.09 10.93
CA GLN A 67 -8.99 8.30 10.29
C GLN A 67 -7.93 8.98 9.42
N ALA A 68 -8.36 9.52 8.29
CA ALA A 68 -7.51 10.38 7.48
C ALA A 68 -7.27 11.70 8.23
N VAL A 69 -6.01 12.11 8.35
CA VAL A 69 -5.67 13.45 8.84
C VAL A 69 -6.14 14.47 7.80
N PRO A 70 -6.91 15.50 8.17
CA PRO A 70 -7.35 16.54 7.24
C PRO A 70 -6.18 17.21 6.53
N ALA A 71 -6.31 17.38 5.21
CA ALA A 71 -5.22 17.88 4.37
C ALA A 71 -4.74 19.28 4.77
N ASP A 72 -5.64 20.16 5.19
CA ASP A 72 -5.32 21.50 5.68
C ASP A 72 -4.41 21.53 6.92
N GLN A 73 -4.37 20.43 7.69
CA GLN A 73 -3.48 20.34 8.85
C GLN A 73 -2.01 20.16 8.45
N TYR A 74 -1.70 19.47 7.35
CA TYR A 74 -0.32 19.17 6.93
C TYR A 74 0.06 19.66 5.53
N CYS A 75 -0.90 20.10 4.71
CA CYS A 75 -0.67 20.69 3.39
C CYS A 75 -0.77 22.21 3.41
N GLN A 76 -0.25 22.84 2.36
CA GLN A 76 -0.40 24.27 2.09
C GLN A 76 -0.84 24.50 0.64
N PRO A 77 -1.65 25.55 0.38
CA PRO A 77 -2.06 25.90 -0.97
C PRO A 77 -0.86 26.42 -1.77
N ILE A 78 -0.62 25.85 -2.95
CA ILE A 78 0.40 26.30 -3.90
C ILE A 78 -0.24 26.54 -5.26
N HIS A 79 0.01 27.71 -5.85
CA HIS A 79 -0.37 28.01 -7.22
C HIS A 79 0.60 27.32 -8.19
N THR A 80 0.05 26.55 -9.11
CA THR A 80 0.79 25.90 -10.20
C THR A 80 0.23 26.37 -11.54
N ALA A 81 0.90 26.02 -12.65
CA ALA A 81 0.36 26.26 -14.00
C ALA A 81 -1.01 25.61 -14.22
N ASN A 82 -1.32 24.52 -13.49
CA ASN A 82 -2.57 23.75 -13.60
C ASN A 82 -3.61 24.15 -12.53
N GLY A 83 -3.40 25.28 -11.85
CA GLY A 83 -4.28 25.76 -10.78
C GLY A 83 -3.74 25.49 -9.39
N LEU A 84 -4.62 25.62 -8.39
CA LEU A 84 -4.29 25.50 -6.98
C LEU A 84 -4.15 24.02 -6.58
N VAL A 85 -3.04 23.68 -5.92
CA VAL A 85 -2.77 22.34 -5.38
C VAL A 85 -2.49 22.45 -3.88
N MET A 86 -3.12 21.59 -3.09
CA MET A 86 -2.75 21.41 -1.68
C MET A 86 -1.52 20.52 -1.61
N ARG A 87 -0.37 21.09 -1.26
CA ARG A 87 0.93 20.39 -1.24
C ARG A 87 1.34 20.03 0.19
N PRO A 88 1.67 18.76 0.49
CA PRO A 88 2.15 18.35 1.80
C PRO A 88 3.43 19.11 2.21
N SER A 89 3.48 19.58 3.44
CA SER A 89 4.69 20.14 4.06
C SER A 89 5.51 19.00 4.69
N PRO A 90 6.78 18.77 4.26
CA PRO A 90 7.62 17.72 4.82
C PRO A 90 7.74 17.79 6.35
N ALA A 91 7.93 18.99 6.90
CA ALA A 91 8.06 19.19 8.35
C ALA A 91 6.78 18.81 9.11
N LYS A 92 5.60 19.15 8.57
CA LYS A 92 4.33 18.77 9.21
C LYS A 92 4.06 17.27 9.08
N VAL A 93 4.39 16.69 7.94
CA VAL A 93 4.31 15.24 7.71
C VAL A 93 5.16 14.50 8.74
N GLU A 94 6.41 14.93 8.95
CA GLU A 94 7.31 14.36 9.95
C GLU A 94 6.73 14.44 11.36
N VAL A 95 6.17 15.59 11.77
CA VAL A 95 5.51 15.76 13.07
C VAL A 95 4.38 14.74 13.24
N PHE A 96 3.48 14.59 12.25
CA PHE A 96 2.41 13.60 12.35
C PHE A 96 2.91 12.16 12.41
N MET A 97 3.92 11.82 11.61
CA MET A 97 4.52 10.49 11.61
C MET A 97 5.19 10.18 12.96
N SER A 98 5.91 11.13 13.56
CA SER A 98 6.48 10.98 14.90
C SER A 98 5.41 10.80 16.00
N ALA A 99 4.20 11.27 15.75
CA ALA A 99 3.03 11.10 16.61
C ALA A 99 2.22 9.82 16.30
N GLY A 100 2.76 8.92 15.46
CA GLY A 100 2.17 7.61 15.16
C GLY A 100 1.25 7.58 13.95
N ALA A 101 1.16 8.65 13.15
CA ALA A 101 0.44 8.59 11.88
C ALA A 101 1.20 7.72 10.86
N SER A 102 0.47 7.01 10.01
CA SER A 102 1.01 6.33 8.84
C SER A 102 0.90 7.21 7.61
N LEU A 103 1.94 7.18 6.79
CA LEU A 103 2.02 7.84 5.49
C LEU A 103 1.63 6.88 4.37
N VAL A 104 0.80 7.35 3.46
CA VAL A 104 0.34 6.60 2.29
C VAL A 104 0.71 7.39 1.04
N GLY A 105 1.62 6.84 0.24
CA GLY A 105 1.90 7.31 -1.12
C GLY A 105 1.03 6.56 -2.12
N ASN A 106 0.07 7.24 -2.73
CA ASN A 106 -0.82 6.66 -3.74
C ASN A 106 -0.25 6.82 -5.15
N GLU A 107 -0.62 5.90 -6.04
CA GLU A 107 -0.33 5.97 -7.48
C GLU A 107 1.17 6.12 -7.79
N VAL A 108 2.01 5.37 -7.07
CA VAL A 108 3.48 5.47 -7.19
C VAL A 108 4.06 4.64 -8.33
N THR A 109 3.23 3.93 -9.09
CA THR A 109 3.61 2.95 -10.13
C THR A 109 4.70 3.45 -11.06
N ASN A 110 4.64 4.73 -11.45
CA ASN A 110 5.55 5.34 -12.43
C ASN A 110 6.57 6.31 -11.81
N LEU A 111 6.69 6.33 -10.48
CA LEU A 111 7.60 7.25 -9.78
C LEU A 111 8.98 6.63 -9.51
N HIS A 112 9.10 5.30 -9.54
CA HIS A 112 10.34 4.59 -9.27
C HIS A 112 10.49 3.35 -10.16
N ALA A 113 11.56 3.28 -10.94
CA ALA A 113 11.74 2.23 -11.95
C ALA A 113 11.60 0.79 -11.42
N PRO A 114 12.17 0.38 -10.27
CA PRO A 114 11.91 -0.95 -9.70
C PRO A 114 10.43 -1.24 -9.38
N VAL A 115 9.66 -0.25 -8.94
CA VAL A 115 8.20 -0.39 -8.74
C VAL A 115 7.50 -0.54 -10.09
N THR A 116 7.91 0.26 -11.09
CA THR A 116 7.39 0.16 -12.47
C THR A 116 7.65 -1.22 -13.07
N ASP A 117 8.84 -1.79 -12.85
CA ASP A 117 9.22 -3.11 -13.33
C ASP A 117 8.32 -4.21 -12.72
N VAL A 118 8.08 -4.16 -11.40
CA VAL A 118 7.16 -5.08 -10.72
C VAL A 118 5.75 -4.96 -11.28
N ALA A 119 5.26 -3.73 -11.46
CA ALA A 119 3.94 -3.48 -12.03
C ALA A 119 3.82 -3.99 -13.46
N ALA A 120 4.86 -3.83 -14.28
CA ALA A 120 4.89 -4.35 -15.64
C ALA A 120 4.91 -5.89 -15.68
N ALA A 121 5.66 -6.55 -14.79
CA ALA A 121 5.69 -8.01 -14.68
C ALA A 121 4.31 -8.57 -14.30
N LEU A 122 3.64 -7.96 -13.31
CA LEU A 122 2.28 -8.33 -12.92
C LEU A 122 1.28 -8.04 -14.05
N GLY A 123 1.39 -6.88 -14.71
CA GLY A 123 0.52 -6.51 -15.82
C GLY A 123 0.63 -7.45 -17.01
N GLN A 124 1.85 -7.92 -17.34
CA GLN A 124 2.06 -8.93 -18.37
C GLN A 124 1.47 -10.29 -18.00
N ALA A 125 1.57 -10.70 -16.73
CA ALA A 125 1.04 -11.98 -16.27
C ALA A 125 -0.49 -12.01 -16.24
N TYR A 126 -1.14 -10.92 -15.83
CA TYR A 126 -2.59 -10.85 -15.66
C TYR A 126 -3.33 -10.23 -16.84
N GLY A 127 -2.63 -9.55 -17.76
CA GLY A 127 -3.27 -8.73 -18.80
C GLY A 127 -4.13 -7.61 -18.20
N ALA A 128 -3.74 -7.07 -17.05
CA ALA A 128 -4.52 -6.13 -16.25
C ALA A 128 -3.77 -4.83 -15.95
N GLN A 129 -4.52 -3.78 -15.63
CA GLN A 129 -3.94 -2.54 -15.11
C GLN A 129 -3.40 -2.77 -13.70
N ILE A 130 -2.18 -2.31 -13.45
CA ILE A 130 -1.53 -2.43 -12.13
C ILE A 130 -1.35 -1.04 -11.51
N GLY A 131 -1.88 -0.89 -10.29
CA GLY A 131 -1.61 0.24 -9.41
C GLY A 131 -0.62 -0.15 -8.30
N ALA A 132 0.11 0.83 -7.77
CA ALA A 132 1.01 0.63 -6.65
C ALA A 132 0.88 1.78 -5.64
N ASN A 133 0.77 1.39 -4.37
CA ASN A 133 0.74 2.31 -3.23
C ASN A 133 1.86 1.95 -2.25
N VAL A 134 2.41 2.94 -1.56
CA VAL A 134 3.43 2.77 -0.51
C VAL A 134 2.79 3.08 0.83
N TYR A 135 2.94 2.17 1.78
CA TYR A 135 2.49 2.35 3.15
C TYR A 135 3.71 2.40 4.07
N CYS A 136 3.91 3.54 4.73
CA CYS A 136 5.01 3.75 5.67
C CYS A 136 4.44 4.07 7.05
N SER A 137 4.70 3.19 8.01
CA SER A 137 4.20 3.29 9.38
C SER A 137 5.30 2.92 10.36
N PHE A 138 5.36 3.61 11.49
CA PHE A 138 6.24 3.26 12.60
C PHE A 138 5.42 2.60 13.73
N GLN A 139 6.09 1.88 14.64
CA GLN A 139 5.42 1.20 15.75
C GLN A 139 4.46 2.15 16.49
N GLY A 140 3.23 1.69 16.74
CA GLY A 140 2.21 2.51 17.39
C GLY A 140 0.81 2.27 16.84
N VAL A 141 0.18 3.36 16.40
CA VAL A 141 -1.24 3.42 16.06
C VAL A 141 -1.53 2.74 14.71
N ARG A 142 -2.57 1.90 14.67
CA ARG A 142 -3.05 1.27 13.43
C ARG A 142 -3.73 2.32 12.53
N ALA A 143 -3.25 2.43 11.28
CA ALA A 143 -3.83 3.34 10.30
C ALA A 143 -5.19 2.91 9.77
N PHE A 144 -5.40 1.61 9.59
CA PHE A 144 -6.58 1.03 8.95
C PHE A 144 -7.21 -0.03 9.84
N GLY A 145 -8.54 -0.10 9.78
CA GLY A 145 -9.31 -1.17 10.42
C GLY A 145 -9.36 -2.43 9.54
N THR A 146 -10.07 -3.44 9.99
CA THR A 146 -10.37 -4.62 9.15
C THR A 146 -11.17 -4.20 7.92
N HIS A 147 -10.74 -4.63 6.73
CA HIS A 147 -11.39 -4.36 5.44
C HIS A 147 -11.02 -5.45 4.43
N TYR A 148 -11.61 -5.36 3.25
CA TYR A 148 -11.18 -6.06 2.04
C TYR A 148 -11.01 -5.04 0.92
N ASP A 149 -10.29 -5.45 -0.13
CA ASP A 149 -10.18 -4.75 -1.39
C ASP A 149 -11.00 -5.46 -2.47
N ASN A 150 -11.38 -4.72 -3.50
CA ASN A 150 -12.10 -5.23 -4.68
C ASN A 150 -11.16 -5.66 -5.83
N HIS A 151 -9.90 -5.95 -5.51
CA HIS A 151 -8.86 -6.32 -6.47
C HIS A 151 -7.83 -7.27 -5.83
N HIS A 152 -7.04 -7.93 -6.67
CA HIS A 152 -5.90 -8.74 -6.21
C HIS A 152 -4.80 -7.84 -5.63
N VAL A 153 -4.27 -8.20 -4.47
CA VAL A 153 -3.22 -7.43 -3.79
C VAL A 153 -1.95 -8.27 -3.65
N PHE A 154 -0.84 -7.73 -4.16
CA PHE A 154 0.50 -8.23 -3.90
C PHE A 154 1.21 -7.29 -2.92
N VAL A 155 1.51 -7.77 -1.72
CA VAL A 155 2.24 -6.97 -0.70
C VAL A 155 3.71 -7.35 -0.71
N VAL A 156 4.59 -6.37 -0.91
CA VAL A 156 6.05 -6.54 -0.80
C VAL A 156 6.56 -5.71 0.37
N GLN A 157 6.99 -6.37 1.45
CA GLN A 157 7.63 -5.71 2.58
C GLN A 157 9.09 -5.40 2.22
N THR A 158 9.47 -4.11 2.18
CA THR A 158 10.84 -3.71 1.78
C THR A 158 11.71 -3.23 2.94
N GLU A 159 11.13 -2.75 4.03
CA GLU A 159 11.88 -2.27 5.21
C GLU A 159 11.12 -2.59 6.49
N GLY A 160 11.85 -2.96 7.56
CA GLY A 160 11.27 -3.26 8.87
C GLY A 160 10.33 -4.47 8.87
N GLU A 161 9.39 -4.47 9.81
CA GLU A 161 8.45 -5.58 10.04
C GLU A 161 7.01 -5.08 10.18
N LYS A 162 6.06 -5.93 9.84
CA LYS A 162 4.63 -5.66 10.01
C LYS A 162 3.87 -6.95 10.26
N VAL A 163 3.04 -6.95 11.30
CA VAL A 163 2.09 -8.05 11.56
C VAL A 163 0.87 -7.85 10.67
N TRP A 164 0.61 -8.83 9.81
CA TRP A 164 -0.59 -8.92 8.98
C TRP A 164 -1.51 -10.00 9.53
N ASN A 165 -2.74 -9.63 9.84
CA ASN A 165 -3.80 -10.58 10.16
C ASN A 165 -4.71 -10.69 8.93
N LEU A 166 -4.74 -11.87 8.32
CA LEU A 166 -5.72 -12.23 7.30
C LEU A 166 -6.82 -13.03 7.97
N TYR A 167 -8.06 -12.87 7.52
CA TYR A 167 -9.22 -13.46 8.18
C TYR A 167 -9.97 -14.41 7.24
N GLY A 168 -10.59 -15.44 7.82
CA GLY A 168 -11.19 -16.54 7.06
C GLY A 168 -12.47 -16.19 6.31
N ASN A 169 -13.23 -15.17 6.74
CA ASN A 169 -14.42 -14.75 6.00
C ASN A 169 -14.04 -13.78 4.89
N ARG A 170 -14.59 -14.01 3.69
CA ARG A 170 -14.38 -13.20 2.49
C ARG A 170 -15.70 -12.72 1.91
N ALA A 171 -15.70 -11.53 1.33
CA ALA A 171 -16.78 -11.13 0.43
C ALA A 171 -16.66 -11.93 -0.88
N GLU A 172 -17.79 -12.39 -1.42
CA GLU A 172 -17.81 -13.11 -2.69
C GLU A 172 -17.82 -12.10 -3.84
N ASN A 173 -16.73 -12.08 -4.62
CA ASN A 173 -16.56 -11.23 -5.82
C ASN A 173 -17.01 -9.76 -5.64
N PRO A 174 -16.48 -9.03 -4.62
CA PRO A 174 -16.91 -7.67 -4.36
C PRO A 174 -16.51 -6.73 -5.50
N THR A 175 -17.46 -5.97 -6.03
CA THR A 175 -17.19 -4.94 -7.06
C THR A 175 -17.09 -3.53 -6.47
N GLU A 176 -17.60 -3.31 -5.26
CA GLU A 176 -17.64 -2.02 -4.59
C GLU A 176 -17.10 -2.14 -3.17
N ASN A 177 -16.45 -1.06 -2.70
CA ASN A 177 -16.02 -0.95 -1.32
C ASN A 177 -17.13 -0.25 -0.51
N PRO A 178 -17.54 -0.80 0.63
CA PRO A 178 -18.47 -0.13 1.53
C PRO A 178 -17.91 1.21 2.02
N ALA A 179 -18.80 2.17 2.28
CA ALA A 179 -18.40 3.45 2.85
C ALA A 179 -17.67 3.25 4.19
N ASP A 180 -16.56 3.96 4.37
CA ASP A 180 -15.74 3.88 5.56
C ASP A 180 -16.37 4.66 6.73
N THR A 181 -17.37 4.05 7.38
CA THR A 181 -18.07 4.60 8.55
C THR A 181 -17.79 3.78 9.82
N PRO A 182 -18.02 4.34 11.02
CA PRO A 182 -17.91 3.60 12.27
C PRO A 182 -18.73 2.29 12.28
N GLU A 183 -19.93 2.31 11.69
CA GLU A 183 -20.83 1.16 11.60
C GLU A 183 -20.25 0.06 10.70
N THR A 184 -19.75 0.43 9.52
CA THR A 184 -19.09 -0.51 8.59
C THR A 184 -17.85 -1.14 9.23
N ARG A 185 -17.02 -0.35 9.91
CA ARG A 185 -15.84 -0.86 10.62
C ARG A 185 -16.20 -1.84 11.72
N LEU A 186 -17.23 -1.52 12.51
CA LEU A 186 -17.72 -2.40 13.57
C LEU A 186 -18.29 -3.70 13.01
N PHE A 187 -18.98 -3.62 11.87
CA PHE A 187 -19.47 -4.80 11.16
C PHE A 187 -18.29 -5.71 10.77
N PHE A 188 -17.26 -5.20 10.10
CA PHE A 188 -16.10 -6.00 9.72
C PHE A 188 -15.35 -6.59 10.91
N GLU A 189 -15.13 -5.82 11.99
CA GLU A 189 -14.50 -6.36 13.21
C GLU A 189 -15.26 -7.56 13.79
N LYS A 190 -16.60 -7.55 13.71
CA LYS A 190 -17.47 -8.62 14.21
C LYS A 190 -17.59 -9.81 13.25
N THR A 191 -17.49 -9.57 11.94
CA THR A 191 -17.81 -10.58 10.91
C THR A 191 -16.60 -11.15 10.18
N ARG A 192 -15.38 -10.68 10.45
CA ARG A 192 -14.15 -11.14 9.78
C ARG A 192 -13.82 -12.63 9.92
N GLY A 193 -14.31 -13.29 10.97
CA GLY A 193 -13.96 -14.68 11.25
C GLY A 193 -12.58 -14.84 11.91
N PRO A 194 -12.04 -16.07 12.01
CA PRO A 194 -10.74 -16.33 12.65
C PRO A 194 -9.58 -15.84 11.78
N VAL A 195 -8.42 -15.61 12.41
CA VAL A 195 -7.16 -15.39 11.68
C VAL A 195 -6.74 -16.69 10.98
N VAL A 196 -6.32 -16.59 9.72
CA VAL A 196 -5.89 -17.72 8.87
C VAL A 196 -4.46 -17.58 8.39
#